data_AF-A0A7X0G694-F1
#
_entry.id   AF-A0A7X0G694-F1
#
_cell.length_a   1.000
_cell.length_b   1.000
_cell.length_c   1.000
_cell.angle_alpha   90.00
_cell.angle_beta   90.00
_cell.angle_gamma   90.00
#
_symmetry.space_group_name_H-M   'P 1'
#
loop_
_entity.id
_entity.type
_entity.pdbx_description
1 polymer ?
#
loop_
_entity_poly.entity_id
_entity_poly.type
_entity_poly.pdbx_seq_one_letter_code
_entity_poly.pdbx_strand_id
1 'polypeptide(L)'
;MPDEQPEASALRVFKHRIKELYERAGAPKPTVVNQIVGDLEEFYPLMGGRSTLPTSVGRSTLNQVVNGVRLPSASMLAVIVLALGRCGRENGGLAEDPGPSALGEWHRLLREAKAEESARARAGSGGGGGARTARAADPVRLEPGERAVLDAHGPYASALAARAERGDRDAVYEIAVLLACGTGRGLKAAAYLVNAAAAGQSAAPDLLPADDGEVDGRLARAHAHALAYAAGRYGDEDAARAFRSCGAAPEARPPRPAGAPDN
;
A
#
# COMPACT_ATOMS: atom_id res chain seq x y z
N MET A 1 -15.08 12.00 39.96
CA MET A 1 -14.06 11.10 39.39
C MET A 1 -14.74 10.40 38.22
N PRO A 2 -14.74 10.97 37.01
CA PRO A 2 -15.34 10.31 35.87
C PRO A 2 -14.44 9.14 35.44
N ASP A 3 -15.02 7.95 35.38
CA ASP A 3 -14.44 6.74 34.81
C ASP A 3 -13.95 7.02 33.38
N GLU A 4 -12.63 7.05 33.20
CA GLU A 4 -12.02 6.89 31.89
C GLU A 4 -12.34 5.48 31.40
N GLN A 5 -13.42 5.36 30.63
CA GLN A 5 -13.64 4.17 29.80
C GLN A 5 -12.38 3.99 28.94
N PRO A 6 -11.69 2.83 29.01
CA PRO A 6 -10.51 2.62 28.20
C PRO A 6 -10.96 2.71 26.75
N GLU A 7 -10.44 3.71 26.02
CA GLU A 7 -10.73 3.92 24.61
C GLU A 7 -10.70 2.56 23.90
N ALA A 8 -11.85 2.17 23.35
CA ALA A 8 -11.98 0.87 22.72
C ALA A 8 -10.98 0.81 21.57
N SER A 9 -9.93 0.00 21.75
CA SER A 9 -8.89 -0.30 20.76
C SER A 9 -9.45 -0.27 19.33
N ALA A 10 -8.88 0.56 18.46
CA ALA A 10 -9.26 0.66 17.05
C ALA A 10 -9.27 -0.70 16.36
N LEU A 11 -8.31 -1.57 16.71
CA LEU A 11 -8.29 -2.95 16.25
C LEU A 11 -9.52 -3.75 16.69
N ARG A 12 -9.96 -3.59 17.95
CA ARG A 12 -11.18 -4.22 18.48
C ARG A 12 -12.43 -3.68 17.78
N VAL A 13 -12.49 -2.37 17.57
CA VAL A 13 -13.61 -1.71 16.86
C VAL A 13 -13.72 -2.22 15.43
N PHE A 14 -12.61 -2.26 14.68
CA PHE A 14 -12.58 -2.80 13.32
C PHE A 14 -13.07 -4.26 13.26
N LYS A 15 -12.54 -5.12 14.13
CA LYS A 15 -12.92 -6.54 14.19
C LYS A 15 -14.39 -6.73 14.53
N HIS A 16 -14.90 -5.93 15.47
CA HIS A 16 -16.31 -5.99 15.85
C HIS A 16 -17.21 -5.55 14.69
N ARG A 17 -16.93 -4.40 14.08
CA ARG A 17 -17.70 -3.86 12.94
C ARG A 17 -17.74 -4.83 11.76
N ILE A 18 -16.60 -5.39 11.35
CA ILE A 18 -16.58 -6.29 10.18
C ILE A 18 -17.32 -7.59 10.45
N LYS A 19 -17.27 -8.09 11.69
CA LYS A 19 -18.02 -9.27 12.12
C LYS A 19 -19.51 -8.99 12.19
N GLU A 20 -19.92 -7.86 12.76
CA GLU A 20 -21.31 -7.42 12.81
C GLU A 20 -21.89 -7.29 11.39
N LEU A 21 -21.15 -6.67 10.46
CA LEU A 21 -21.56 -6.57 9.06
C LEU A 21 -21.76 -7.95 8.44
N TYR A 22 -20.84 -8.89 8.68
CA TYR A 22 -20.94 -10.26 8.18
C TYR A 22 -22.16 -11.02 8.75
N GLU A 23 -22.45 -10.86 10.04
CA GLU A 23 -23.59 -11.48 10.71
C GLU A 23 -24.91 -10.87 10.22
N ARG A 24 -24.99 -9.54 10.08
CA ARG A 24 -26.15 -8.84 9.49
C ARG A 24 -26.34 -9.19 8.02
N ALA A 25 -25.26 -9.49 7.31
CA ALA A 25 -25.31 -10.05 5.97
C ALA A 25 -25.77 -11.52 5.92
N GLY A 26 -26.19 -12.10 7.06
CA GLY A 26 -26.71 -13.47 7.16
C GLY A 26 -25.62 -14.54 7.08
N ALA A 27 -24.37 -14.17 7.40
CA ALA A 27 -23.20 -15.04 7.30
C ALA A 27 -23.09 -15.76 5.94
N PRO A 28 -23.02 -14.99 4.84
CA PRO A 28 -23.17 -15.53 3.49
C PRO A 28 -22.04 -16.50 3.15
N LYS A 29 -22.39 -17.56 2.41
CA LYS A 29 -21.39 -18.52 1.92
C LYS A 29 -20.40 -17.82 0.98
N PRO A 30 -19.12 -18.22 0.95
CA PRO A 30 -18.12 -17.62 0.06
C PRO A 30 -18.50 -17.64 -1.42
N THR A 31 -19.30 -18.61 -1.87
CA THR A 31 -19.81 -18.67 -3.25
C THR A 31 -20.76 -17.52 -3.56
N VAL A 32 -21.65 -17.17 -2.63
CA VAL A 32 -22.59 -16.04 -2.77
C VAL A 32 -21.84 -14.72 -2.77
N VAL A 33 -20.86 -14.59 -1.86
CA VAL A 33 -19.98 -13.42 -1.82
C VAL A 33 -19.26 -13.26 -3.16
N ASN A 34 -18.67 -14.32 -3.71
CA ASN A 34 -17.95 -14.25 -4.99
C ASN A 34 -18.84 -13.94 -6.19
N GLN A 35 -20.10 -14.38 -6.18
CA GLN A 35 -21.07 -14.01 -7.21
C GLN A 35 -21.32 -12.49 -7.19
N ILE A 36 -21.66 -11.94 -6.02
CA ILE A 36 -21.83 -10.49 -5.87
C ILE A 36 -20.54 -9.75 -6.21
N VAL A 37 -19.39 -10.29 -5.81
CA VAL A 37 -18.09 -9.72 -6.22
C VAL A 37 -18.00 -9.69 -7.73
N GLY A 38 -18.37 -10.73 -8.48
CA GLY A 38 -18.43 -10.69 -9.95
C GLY A 38 -19.29 -9.55 -10.50
N ASP A 39 -20.39 -9.24 -9.83
CA ASP A 39 -21.42 -8.30 -10.28
C ASP A 39 -21.28 -6.88 -9.69
N LEU A 40 -20.24 -6.59 -8.88
CA LEU A 40 -20.07 -5.29 -8.23
C LEU A 40 -20.05 -4.08 -9.18
N GLU A 41 -19.65 -4.24 -10.44
CA GLU A 41 -19.67 -3.12 -11.42
C GLU A 41 -21.08 -2.70 -11.78
N GLU A 42 -21.96 -3.70 -11.88
CA GLU A 42 -23.37 -3.50 -12.19
C GLU A 42 -24.08 -2.86 -10.99
N PHE A 43 -23.74 -3.26 -9.78
CA PHE A 43 -24.33 -2.70 -8.57
C PHE A 43 -23.76 -1.33 -8.18
N TYR A 44 -22.47 -1.11 -8.43
CA TYR A 44 -21.75 0.11 -8.06
C TYR A 44 -20.81 0.51 -9.20
N PRO A 45 -21.26 1.34 -10.16
CA PRO A 45 -20.40 1.87 -11.21
C PRO A 45 -19.37 2.82 -10.60
N LEU A 46 -18.21 2.28 -10.23
CA LEU A 46 -17.08 3.03 -9.69
C LEU A 46 -16.48 3.87 -10.83
N MET A 47 -16.35 5.18 -10.61
CA MET A 47 -15.89 6.16 -11.61
C MET A 47 -14.52 5.86 -12.25
N GLY A 48 -13.74 4.91 -11.72
CA GLY A 48 -12.42 4.48 -12.23
C GLY A 48 -12.37 3.08 -12.85
N GLY A 49 -13.52 2.40 -13.00
CA GLY A 49 -13.57 1.00 -13.46
C GLY A 49 -13.12 0.00 -12.40
N ARG A 50 -13.35 -1.29 -12.67
CA ARG A 50 -13.05 -2.40 -11.75
C ARG A 50 -11.64 -2.99 -11.81
N SER A 51 -10.80 -2.52 -12.73
CA SER A 51 -9.48 -3.11 -13.02
C SER A 51 -8.56 -3.18 -11.80
N THR A 52 -8.77 -2.34 -10.79
CA THR A 52 -7.94 -2.30 -9.57
C THR A 52 -8.53 -3.04 -8.37
N LEU A 53 -9.74 -3.63 -8.49
CA LEU A 53 -10.39 -4.36 -7.40
C LEU A 53 -10.29 -5.88 -7.61
N PRO A 54 -10.01 -6.65 -6.54
CA PRO A 54 -10.07 -8.11 -6.61
C PRO A 54 -11.39 -8.60 -7.20
N THR A 55 -11.30 -9.52 -8.17
CA THR A 55 -12.45 -10.17 -8.80
C THR A 55 -12.96 -11.37 -8.01
N SER A 56 -12.25 -11.77 -6.96
CA SER A 56 -12.68 -12.85 -6.06
C SER A 56 -12.14 -12.66 -4.64
N VAL A 57 -12.85 -13.26 -3.69
CA VAL A 57 -12.47 -13.36 -2.29
C VAL A 57 -12.40 -14.85 -1.94
N GLY A 58 -11.20 -15.37 -1.75
CA GLY A 58 -11.01 -16.76 -1.32
C GLY A 58 -11.64 -17.01 0.05
N ARG A 59 -12.22 -18.20 0.25
CA ARG A 59 -12.88 -18.60 1.51
C ARG A 59 -12.00 -18.39 2.75
N SER A 60 -10.73 -18.77 2.66
CA SER A 60 -9.76 -18.60 3.75
C SER A 60 -9.58 -17.13 4.10
N THR A 61 -9.41 -16.27 3.09
CA THR A 61 -9.22 -14.83 3.26
C THR A 61 -10.45 -14.18 3.90
N LEU A 62 -11.66 -14.48 3.40
CA LEU A 62 -12.90 -13.97 3.98
C LEU A 62 -13.01 -14.35 5.46
N ASN A 63 -12.80 -15.62 5.80
CA ASN A 63 -12.86 -16.10 7.17
C ASN A 63 -11.80 -15.46 8.07
N GLN A 64 -10.58 -15.28 7.58
CA GLN A 64 -9.52 -14.65 8.36
C GLN A 64 -9.81 -13.18 8.65
N VAL A 65 -10.39 -12.45 7.69
CA VAL A 65 -10.74 -11.04 7.84
C VAL A 65 -11.91 -10.87 8.80
N VAL A 66 -13.01 -11.62 8.60
CA VAL A 66 -14.21 -11.54 9.43
C VAL A 66 -13.94 -11.92 10.89
N ASN A 67 -13.12 -12.95 11.12
CA ASN A 67 -12.73 -13.35 12.47
C ASN A 67 -11.60 -12.47 13.05
N GLY A 68 -11.14 -11.46 12.31
CA GLY A 68 -10.09 -10.56 12.77
C GLY A 68 -8.74 -11.24 12.99
N VAL A 69 -8.50 -12.37 12.34
CA VAL A 69 -7.20 -13.07 12.34
C VAL A 69 -6.19 -12.29 11.49
N ARG A 70 -6.66 -11.64 10.43
CA ARG A 70 -5.84 -10.87 9.49
C ARG A 70 -6.50 -9.54 9.13
N LEU A 71 -5.71 -8.48 9.05
CA LEU A 71 -6.14 -7.21 8.46
C LEU A 71 -5.98 -7.24 6.92
N PRO A 72 -7.02 -6.90 6.14
CA PRO A 72 -6.96 -6.91 4.67
C PRO A 72 -6.17 -5.72 4.09
N SER A 73 -5.90 -5.76 2.78
CA SER A 73 -5.55 -4.56 2.01
C SER A 73 -6.78 -3.65 1.82
N ALA A 74 -6.58 -2.40 1.44
CA ALA A 74 -7.68 -1.45 1.23
C ALA A 74 -8.65 -1.90 0.11
N SER A 75 -8.12 -2.42 -0.99
CA SER A 75 -8.92 -2.94 -2.11
C SER A 75 -9.69 -4.19 -1.72
N MET A 76 -9.06 -5.12 -0.99
CA MET A 76 -9.73 -6.33 -0.49
C MET A 76 -10.83 -5.99 0.52
N LEU A 77 -10.60 -5.00 1.39
CA LEU A 77 -11.63 -4.52 2.32
C LEU A 77 -12.83 -3.93 1.57
N ALA A 78 -12.60 -3.12 0.55
CA ALA A 78 -13.68 -2.51 -0.24
C ALA A 78 -14.56 -3.59 -0.89
N VAL A 79 -13.96 -4.60 -1.50
CA VAL A 79 -14.69 -5.73 -2.11
C VAL A 79 -15.52 -6.48 -1.07
N ILE A 80 -14.92 -6.83 0.09
CA ILE A 80 -15.63 -7.54 1.15
C ILE A 80 -16.80 -6.72 1.71
N VAL A 81 -16.57 -5.44 2.03
CA VAL A 81 -17.61 -4.58 2.61
C VAL A 81 -18.76 -4.37 1.64
N LEU A 82 -18.49 -4.08 0.36
CA LEU A 82 -19.53 -3.90 -0.64
C LEU A 82 -20.32 -5.19 -0.89
N ALA A 83 -19.63 -6.33 -0.98
CA ALA A 83 -20.29 -7.61 -1.19
C ALA A 83 -21.15 -8.01 0.02
N LEU A 84 -20.67 -7.80 1.24
CA LEU A 84 -21.46 -8.07 2.46
C LEU A 84 -22.62 -7.09 2.62
N GLY A 85 -22.42 -5.80 2.31
CA GLY A 85 -23.49 -4.80 2.30
C GLY A 85 -24.62 -5.19 1.34
N ARG A 86 -24.25 -5.65 0.14
CA ARG A 86 -25.22 -6.14 -0.83
C ARG A 86 -25.93 -7.42 -0.37
N CYS A 87 -25.19 -8.42 0.15
CA CYS A 87 -25.78 -9.62 0.76
C CYS A 87 -26.80 -9.26 1.84
N GLY A 88 -26.45 -8.31 2.72
CA GLY A 88 -27.31 -7.83 3.80
C GLY A 88 -28.57 -7.11 3.31
N ARG A 89 -28.48 -6.43 2.18
CA ARG A 89 -29.66 -5.84 1.54
C ARG A 89 -30.56 -6.92 0.95
N GLU A 90 -29.99 -7.87 0.20
CA GLU A 90 -30.73 -8.92 -0.50
C GLU A 90 -31.42 -9.89 0.45
N ASN A 91 -30.86 -10.13 1.64
CA ASN A 91 -31.46 -10.99 2.66
C ASN A 91 -32.33 -10.23 3.69
N GLY A 92 -32.46 -8.90 3.57
CA GLY A 92 -33.23 -8.06 4.48
C GLY A 92 -32.60 -7.77 5.85
N GLY A 93 -31.33 -8.14 6.08
CA GLY A 93 -30.59 -7.86 7.31
C GLY A 93 -30.04 -6.42 7.41
N LEU A 94 -30.02 -5.70 6.29
CA LEU A 94 -29.73 -4.26 6.20
C LEU A 94 -30.91 -3.53 5.55
N ALA A 95 -31.38 -2.48 6.21
CA ALA A 95 -32.48 -1.65 5.72
C ALA A 95 -32.09 -0.86 4.45
N GLU A 96 -30.83 -0.44 4.39
CA GLU A 96 -30.27 0.32 3.27
C GLU A 96 -28.94 -0.27 2.84
N ASP A 97 -28.63 -0.07 1.56
CA ASP A 97 -27.37 -0.46 0.97
C ASP A 97 -26.30 0.60 1.28
N PRO A 98 -25.26 0.28 2.06
CA PRO A 98 -24.25 1.28 2.44
C PRO A 98 -23.47 1.81 1.23
N GLY A 99 -23.36 1.03 0.16
CA GLY A 99 -22.69 1.41 -1.08
C GLY A 99 -21.25 1.93 -0.92
N PRO A 100 -20.69 2.56 -1.97
CA PRO A 100 -19.32 3.08 -1.96
C PRO A 100 -19.08 4.21 -0.95
N SER A 101 -20.12 4.96 -0.58
CA SER A 101 -20.03 6.06 0.39
C SER A 101 -19.55 5.60 1.77
N ALA A 102 -19.86 4.36 2.18
CA ALA A 102 -19.42 3.82 3.45
C ALA A 102 -17.91 3.51 3.50
N LEU A 103 -17.25 3.37 2.34
CA LEU A 103 -15.86 2.92 2.26
C LEU A 103 -14.87 3.86 2.96
N GLY A 104 -15.15 5.17 2.98
CA GLY A 104 -14.29 6.15 3.65
C GLY A 104 -14.12 5.88 5.14
N GLU A 105 -15.21 5.51 5.82
CA GLU A 105 -15.16 5.16 7.25
C GLU A 105 -14.41 3.83 7.45
N TRP A 106 -14.66 2.83 6.61
CA TRP A 106 -13.99 1.53 6.67
C TRP A 106 -12.48 1.63 6.46
N HIS A 107 -12.03 2.44 5.49
CA HIS A 107 -10.60 2.69 5.27
C HIS A 107 -9.96 3.44 6.43
N ARG A 108 -10.68 4.36 7.08
CA ARG A 108 -10.20 5.01 8.31
C ARG A 108 -10.01 3.99 9.44
N LEU A 109 -11.02 3.15 9.71
CA LEU A 109 -10.94 2.10 10.74
C LEU A 109 -9.80 1.10 10.48
N LEU A 110 -9.61 0.70 9.22
CA LEU A 110 -8.50 -0.19 8.85
C LEU A 110 -7.13 0.45 9.11
N ARG A 111 -6.96 1.74 8.78
CA ARG A 111 -5.70 2.46 9.02
C ARG A 111 -5.40 2.56 10.51
N GLU A 112 -6.39 2.92 11.33
CA GLU A 112 -6.25 3.01 12.78
C GLU A 112 -5.92 1.63 13.39
N ALA A 113 -6.60 0.56 12.95
CA ALA A 113 -6.33 -0.81 13.37
C ALA A 113 -4.90 -1.28 13.02
N LYS A 114 -4.41 -0.98 11.82
CA LYS A 114 -3.03 -1.30 11.39
C LYS A 114 -2.00 -0.51 12.19
N ALA A 115 -2.26 0.76 12.46
CA ALA A 115 -1.39 1.60 13.27
C ALA A 115 -1.28 1.06 14.71
N GLU A 116 -2.40 0.65 15.29
CA GLU A 116 -2.43 0.07 16.63
C GLU A 116 -1.73 -1.30 16.68
N GLU A 117 -1.96 -2.19 15.72
CA GLU A 117 -1.26 -3.49 15.63
C GLU A 117 0.26 -3.28 15.56
N SER A 118 0.69 -2.29 14.78
CA SER A 118 2.11 -1.90 14.68
C SER A 118 2.65 -1.30 15.99
N ALA A 119 1.86 -0.48 16.68
CA ALA A 119 2.24 0.09 17.98
C ALA A 119 2.33 -0.99 19.07
N ARG A 120 1.40 -1.94 19.11
CA ARG A 120 1.43 -3.10 20.02
C ARG A 120 2.63 -4.00 19.77
N ALA A 121 2.95 -4.25 18.50
CA ALA A 121 4.15 -5.02 18.14
C ALA A 121 5.44 -4.34 18.63
N ARG A 122 5.48 -3.01 18.67
CA ARG A 122 6.60 -2.23 19.21
C ARG A 122 6.62 -2.22 20.75
N ALA A 123 5.47 -2.04 21.40
CA ALA A 123 5.35 -1.97 22.86
C ALA A 123 5.55 -3.33 23.56
N GLY A 124 5.13 -4.43 22.94
CA GLY A 124 5.35 -5.80 23.43
C GLY A 124 6.78 -6.30 23.31
N SER A 125 7.70 -5.50 22.76
CA SER A 125 9.12 -5.85 22.54
C SER A 125 10.04 -5.41 23.70
N GLY A 126 9.50 -5.22 24.91
CA GLY A 126 10.22 -4.75 26.09
C GLY A 126 10.94 -5.81 26.94
N GLY A 127 10.89 -7.10 26.60
CA GLY A 127 11.61 -8.12 27.37
C GLY A 127 11.46 -9.52 26.80
N GLY A 128 12.58 -10.14 26.43
CA GLY A 128 12.63 -11.53 25.96
C GLY A 128 12.73 -11.63 24.44
N GLY A 129 13.95 -11.77 23.95
CA GLY A 129 14.27 -11.89 22.53
C GLY A 129 13.60 -13.10 21.90
N GLY A 130 12.49 -12.83 21.22
CA GLY A 130 11.93 -13.62 20.15
C GLY A 130 11.87 -12.73 18.92
N ALA A 131 13.04 -12.27 18.45
CA ALA A 131 13.15 -11.57 17.20
C ALA A 131 12.52 -12.45 16.11
N ARG A 132 11.31 -12.10 15.65
CA ARG A 132 11.11 -12.10 14.20
C ARG A 132 12.11 -11.07 13.72
N THR A 133 13.33 -11.54 13.48
CA THR A 133 14.35 -10.78 12.78
C THR A 133 13.60 -10.11 11.63
N ALA A 134 13.62 -8.77 11.61
CA ALA A 134 13.16 -8.06 10.43
C ALA A 134 13.88 -8.74 9.27
N ARG A 135 13.13 -9.52 8.48
CA ARG A 135 13.73 -10.38 7.48
C ARG A 135 14.43 -9.41 6.54
N ALA A 136 15.75 -9.53 6.41
CA ALA A 136 16.47 -8.74 5.43
C ALA A 136 15.79 -8.98 4.08
N ALA A 137 15.60 -7.91 3.31
CA ALA A 137 15.23 -8.07 1.92
C ALA A 137 16.31 -8.89 1.21
N ASP A 138 15.93 -9.59 0.15
CA ASP A 138 16.92 -10.23 -0.69
C ASP A 138 17.87 -9.14 -1.23
N PRO A 139 19.19 -9.28 -1.08
CA PRO A 139 20.15 -8.29 -1.57
C PRO A 139 19.91 -7.91 -3.03
N VAL A 140 19.68 -6.62 -3.27
CA VAL A 140 19.41 -6.12 -4.63
C VAL A 140 20.71 -5.60 -5.22
N ARG A 141 21.12 -6.19 -6.36
CA ARG A 141 22.16 -5.62 -7.22
C ARG A 141 21.50 -4.89 -8.37
N LEU A 142 21.75 -3.59 -8.45
CA LEU A 142 21.22 -2.74 -9.50
C LEU A 142 21.98 -2.97 -10.80
N GLU A 143 21.25 -3.07 -11.90
CA GLU A 143 21.83 -3.03 -13.24
C GLU A 143 22.46 -1.66 -13.52
N PRO A 144 23.41 -1.57 -14.47
CA PRO A 144 24.06 -0.30 -14.82
C PRO A 144 23.07 0.82 -15.19
N GLY A 145 21.97 0.47 -15.87
CA GLY A 145 20.92 1.43 -16.21
C GLY A 145 20.16 1.95 -14.98
N GLU A 146 19.89 1.09 -14.00
CA GLU A 146 19.26 1.44 -12.71
C GLU A 146 20.14 2.35 -11.89
N ARG A 147 21.43 2.00 -11.80
CA ARG A 147 22.44 2.81 -11.13
C ARG A 147 22.50 4.22 -11.71
N ALA A 148 22.55 4.35 -13.04
CA ALA A 148 22.62 5.65 -13.70
C ALA A 148 21.42 6.56 -13.40
N VAL A 149 20.22 6.00 -13.21
CA VAL A 149 19.04 6.79 -12.82
C VAL A 149 19.10 7.17 -11.35
N LEU A 150 19.50 6.25 -10.48
CA LEU A 150 19.70 6.59 -9.07
C LEU A 150 20.76 7.68 -8.89
N ASP A 151 21.87 7.60 -9.61
CA ASP A 151 22.94 8.62 -9.54
C ASP A 151 22.44 10.00 -10.00
N ALA A 152 21.45 10.08 -10.88
CA ALA A 152 20.80 11.34 -11.26
C ALA A 152 19.99 11.98 -10.11
N HIS A 153 19.60 11.19 -9.10
CA HIS A 153 18.95 11.67 -7.87
C HIS A 153 19.94 12.11 -6.79
N GLY A 154 21.25 11.96 -7.03
CA GLY A 154 22.32 12.48 -6.18
C GLY A 154 22.90 11.47 -5.17
N PRO A 155 23.79 11.92 -4.26
CA PRO A 155 24.64 11.06 -3.43
C PRO A 155 23.85 10.16 -2.47
N TYR A 156 22.69 10.61 -2.02
CA TYR A 156 21.80 9.81 -1.19
C TYR A 156 21.37 8.50 -1.87
N ALA A 157 21.02 8.56 -3.16
CA ALA A 157 20.59 7.40 -3.92
C ALA A 157 21.73 6.37 -4.11
N SER A 158 22.97 6.84 -4.23
CA SER A 158 24.15 5.95 -4.24
C SER A 158 24.36 5.26 -2.88
N ALA A 159 24.07 5.93 -1.76
CA ALA A 159 24.09 5.32 -0.43
C ALA A 159 22.96 4.30 -0.24
N LEU A 160 21.78 4.53 -0.83
CA LEU A 160 20.69 3.55 -0.85
C LEU A 160 21.09 2.28 -1.56
N ALA A 161 21.75 2.39 -2.72
CA ALA A 161 22.23 1.22 -3.45
C ALA A 161 23.14 0.33 -2.60
N ALA A 162 24.09 0.91 -1.87
CA ALA A 162 24.97 0.16 -0.97
C ALA A 162 24.22 -0.49 0.22
N ARG A 163 23.14 0.13 0.70
CA ARG A 163 22.27 -0.45 1.74
C ARG A 163 21.41 -1.58 1.20
N ALA A 164 20.83 -1.43 0.02
CA ALA A 164 20.02 -2.44 -0.65
C ALA A 164 20.84 -3.69 -1.02
N GLU A 165 22.11 -3.52 -1.40
CA GLU A 165 23.06 -4.63 -1.60
C GLU A 165 23.34 -5.43 -0.30
N ARG A 166 23.02 -4.87 0.87
CA ARG A 166 23.09 -5.55 2.18
C ARG A 166 21.73 -6.09 2.66
N GLY A 167 20.69 -5.97 1.84
CA GLY A 167 19.33 -6.43 2.19
C GLY A 167 18.56 -5.47 3.10
N ASP A 168 18.93 -4.19 3.15
CA ASP A 168 18.15 -3.17 3.85
C ASP A 168 16.81 -2.95 3.15
N ARG A 169 15.72 -3.40 3.78
CA ARG A 169 14.37 -3.33 3.21
C ARG A 169 13.87 -1.91 2.96
N ASP A 170 14.26 -0.95 3.80
CA ASP A 170 13.82 0.43 3.64
C ASP A 170 14.56 1.06 2.45
N ALA A 171 15.85 0.73 2.29
CA ALA A 171 16.60 1.12 1.10
C ALA A 171 16.05 0.50 -0.20
N VAL A 172 15.65 -0.78 -0.18
CA VAL A 172 15.02 -1.44 -1.34
C VAL A 172 13.70 -0.75 -1.71
N TYR A 173 12.88 -0.41 -0.72
CA TYR A 173 11.64 0.33 -0.92
C TYR A 173 11.89 1.74 -1.50
N GLU A 174 12.83 2.49 -0.93
CA GLU A 174 13.16 3.85 -1.37
C GLU A 174 13.73 3.88 -2.79
N ILE A 175 14.57 2.89 -3.16
CA ILE A 175 15.03 2.70 -4.54
C ILE A 175 13.85 2.44 -5.48
N ALA A 176 12.91 1.58 -5.08
CA ALA A 176 11.74 1.28 -5.89
C ALA A 176 10.89 2.52 -6.15
N VAL A 177 10.71 3.37 -5.14
CA VAL A 177 10.02 4.66 -5.27
C VAL A 177 10.74 5.57 -6.27
N LEU A 178 12.06 5.73 -6.15
CA LEU A 178 12.85 6.57 -7.07
C LEU A 178 12.77 6.06 -8.52
N LEU A 179 12.88 4.74 -8.72
CA LEU A 179 12.78 4.14 -10.06
C LEU A 179 11.38 4.28 -10.66
N ALA A 180 10.33 4.16 -9.85
CA ALA A 180 8.94 4.33 -10.28
C ALA A 180 8.59 5.78 -10.67
N CYS A 181 9.36 6.77 -10.19
CA CYS A 181 9.21 8.15 -10.63
C CYS A 181 9.69 8.38 -12.08
N GLY A 182 10.63 7.54 -12.56
CA GLY A 182 11.21 7.61 -13.91
C GLY A 182 10.36 6.90 -14.96
N THR A 183 10.56 7.24 -16.24
CA THR A 183 9.83 6.60 -17.34
C THR A 183 10.39 5.21 -17.64
N GLY A 184 9.51 4.21 -17.80
CA GLY A 184 9.84 2.90 -18.39
C GLY A 184 10.47 1.87 -17.45
N ARG A 185 10.33 2.03 -16.12
CA ARG A 185 10.87 1.09 -15.12
C ARG A 185 9.85 0.61 -14.10
N GLY A 186 8.56 0.81 -14.36
CA GLY A 186 7.49 0.44 -13.44
C GLY A 186 7.48 -1.05 -13.08
N LEU A 187 7.79 -1.94 -14.04
CA LEU A 187 7.85 -3.39 -13.77
C LEU A 187 8.99 -3.77 -12.81
N LYS A 188 10.16 -3.16 -12.94
CA LYS A 188 11.30 -3.44 -12.04
C LYS A 188 11.11 -2.83 -10.66
N ALA A 189 10.52 -1.64 -10.60
CA ALA A 189 10.11 -1.04 -9.33
C ALA A 189 9.11 -1.94 -8.60
N ALA A 190 8.14 -2.55 -9.29
CA ALA A 190 7.22 -3.51 -8.70
C ALA A 190 7.95 -4.72 -8.08
N ALA A 191 8.95 -5.28 -8.77
CA ALA A 191 9.75 -6.39 -8.22
C ALA A 191 10.49 -6.01 -6.92
N TYR A 192 11.04 -4.80 -6.83
CA TYR A 192 11.67 -4.31 -5.61
C TYR A 192 10.67 -4.04 -4.48
N LEU A 193 9.48 -3.53 -4.81
CA LEU A 193 8.41 -3.38 -3.82
C LEU A 193 7.94 -4.73 -3.27
N VAL A 194 7.85 -5.77 -4.10
CA VAL A 194 7.53 -7.13 -3.65
C VAL A 194 8.58 -7.64 -2.67
N ASN A 195 9.87 -7.45 -3.00
CA ASN A 195 10.98 -7.83 -2.12
C ASN A 195 10.92 -7.07 -0.78
N ALA A 196 10.76 -5.74 -0.81
CA ALA A 196 10.62 -4.93 0.41
C ALA A 196 9.39 -5.33 1.24
N ALA A 197 8.25 -5.59 0.59
CA ALA A 197 7.03 -6.04 1.26
C ALA A 197 7.23 -7.41 1.93
N ALA A 198 7.90 -8.35 1.25
CA ALA A 198 8.25 -9.66 1.82
C ALA A 198 9.19 -9.56 3.02
N ALA A 199 10.03 -8.53 3.05
CA ALA A 199 10.90 -8.15 4.17
C ALA A 199 10.17 -7.37 5.30
N GLY A 200 8.86 -7.17 5.16
CA GLY A 200 8.02 -6.51 6.15
C GLY A 200 8.10 -4.99 6.12
N GLN A 201 8.47 -4.38 4.98
CA GLN A 201 8.31 -2.95 4.77
C GLN A 201 6.81 -2.64 4.62
N SER A 202 6.26 -1.82 5.53
CA SER A 202 4.82 -1.61 5.68
C SER A 202 4.14 -0.75 4.61
N ALA A 203 4.88 0.17 3.99
CA ALA A 203 4.42 1.08 2.94
C ALA A 203 4.59 0.51 1.53
N ALA A 204 5.48 -0.47 1.34
CA ALA A 204 5.69 -1.12 0.04
C ALA A 204 4.41 -1.71 -0.58
N PRO A 205 3.50 -2.37 0.17
CA PRO A 205 2.26 -2.90 -0.39
C PRO A 205 1.31 -1.85 -0.94
N ASP A 206 1.39 -0.60 -0.47
CA ASP A 206 0.49 0.47 -0.93
C ASP A 206 0.85 0.94 -2.35
N LEU A 207 2.09 0.72 -2.79
CA LEU A 207 2.60 1.06 -4.12
C LEU A 207 2.56 -0.10 -5.12
N LEU A 208 2.24 -1.32 -4.67
CA LEU A 208 2.18 -2.47 -5.56
C LEU A 208 0.99 -2.32 -6.53
N PRO A 209 1.20 -2.56 -7.84
CA PRO A 209 0.10 -2.63 -8.78
C PRO A 209 -0.85 -3.78 -8.40
N ALA A 210 -2.13 -3.66 -8.77
CA ALA A 210 -3.14 -4.65 -8.44
C ALA A 210 -2.92 -5.98 -9.20
N ASP A 211 -2.15 -5.91 -10.27
CA ASP A 211 -1.86 -6.91 -11.30
C ASP A 211 -0.36 -6.86 -11.65
N ASP A 212 0.12 -7.70 -12.57
CA ASP A 212 1.54 -7.76 -13.02
C ASP A 212 1.96 -6.52 -13.84
N GLY A 213 1.26 -5.40 -13.64
CA GLY A 213 1.44 -4.14 -14.32
C GLY A 213 2.57 -3.29 -13.73
N GLU A 214 2.65 -2.05 -14.22
CA GLU A 214 3.64 -1.08 -13.77
C GLU A 214 3.17 -0.35 -12.51
N VAL A 215 4.11 0.01 -11.64
CA VAL A 215 3.83 0.92 -10.51
C VAL A 215 3.28 2.24 -11.05
N ASP A 216 2.17 2.70 -10.47
CA ASP A 216 1.59 4.00 -10.82
C ASP A 216 2.57 5.12 -10.44
N GLY A 217 3.13 5.79 -11.45
CA GLY A 217 4.07 6.89 -11.28
C GLY A 217 3.50 8.07 -10.49
N ARG A 218 2.17 8.30 -10.49
CA ARG A 218 1.54 9.33 -9.65
C ARG A 218 1.59 8.93 -8.18
N LEU A 219 1.34 7.67 -7.88
CA LEU A 219 1.41 7.13 -6.52
C LEU A 219 2.85 7.11 -6.01
N ALA A 220 3.80 6.71 -6.85
CA ALA A 220 5.23 6.80 -6.56
C ALA A 220 5.66 8.23 -6.19
N ARG A 221 5.22 9.24 -6.95
CA ARG A 221 5.49 10.65 -6.63
C ARG A 221 4.88 11.09 -5.30
N ALA A 222 3.67 10.64 -4.98
CA ALA A 222 3.04 10.95 -3.69
C ALA A 222 3.86 10.38 -2.52
N HIS A 223 4.35 9.14 -2.65
CA HIS A 223 5.24 8.53 -1.66
C HIS A 223 6.60 9.22 -1.59
N ALA A 224 7.19 9.61 -2.73
CA ALA A 224 8.41 10.39 -2.76
C ALA A 224 8.23 11.74 -2.03
N HIS A 225 7.11 12.43 -2.22
CA HIS A 225 6.81 13.66 -1.48
C HIS A 225 6.70 13.42 0.04
N ALA A 226 6.07 12.32 0.47
CA ALA A 226 5.99 11.97 1.87
C ALA A 226 7.38 11.66 2.47
N LEU A 227 8.23 10.93 1.75
CA LEU A 227 9.62 10.64 2.15
C LEU A 227 10.46 11.92 2.20
N ALA A 228 10.32 12.81 1.22
CA ALA A 228 11.00 14.10 1.21
C ALA A 228 10.63 14.96 2.42
N TYR A 229 9.33 15.01 2.75
CA TYR A 229 8.84 15.75 3.89
C TYR A 229 9.36 15.16 5.21
N ALA A 230 9.35 13.83 5.35
CA ALA A 230 9.90 13.15 6.51
C ALA A 230 11.40 13.43 6.67
N ALA A 231 12.19 13.27 5.61
CA ALA A 231 13.62 13.53 5.59
C ALA A 231 13.96 14.97 6.02
N GLY A 232 13.22 15.97 5.50
CA GLY A 232 13.38 17.36 5.90
C GLY A 232 13.10 17.59 7.39
N ARG A 233 12.12 16.89 7.98
CA ARG A 233 11.86 16.97 9.44
C ARG A 233 12.96 16.36 10.29
N TYR A 234 13.75 15.44 9.74
CA TYR A 234 14.89 14.82 10.41
C TYR A 234 16.24 15.47 10.05
N GLY A 235 16.25 16.52 9.22
CA GLY A 235 17.47 17.22 8.80
C GLY A 235 18.31 16.47 7.76
N ASP A 236 17.76 15.44 7.11
CA ASP A 236 18.42 14.73 6.01
C ASP A 236 18.11 15.44 4.68
N GLU A 237 18.85 16.52 4.41
CA GLU A 237 18.62 17.35 3.23
C GLU A 237 18.96 16.65 1.91
N ASP A 238 19.89 15.70 1.92
CA ASP A 238 20.26 14.93 0.73
C ASP A 238 19.15 13.95 0.35
N ALA A 239 18.57 13.24 1.33
CA ALA A 239 17.38 12.43 1.11
C ALA A 239 16.19 13.27 0.64
N ALA A 240 15.93 14.40 1.32
CA ALA A 240 14.84 15.28 0.97
C ALA A 240 14.97 15.82 -0.46
N ARG A 241 16.18 16.17 -0.90
CA ARG A 241 16.47 16.59 -2.28
C ARG A 241 16.25 15.45 -3.28
N ALA A 242 16.77 14.25 -3.00
CA ALA A 242 16.62 13.10 -3.88
C ALA A 242 15.14 12.80 -4.15
N PHE A 243 14.30 12.74 -3.11
CA PHE A 243 12.88 12.47 -3.29
C PHE A 243 12.08 13.64 -3.88
N ARG A 244 12.45 14.90 -3.61
CA ARG A 244 11.81 16.07 -4.28
C ARG A 244 12.02 16.06 -5.79
N SER A 245 13.15 15.53 -6.26
CA SER A 245 13.45 15.46 -7.69
C SER A 245 12.49 14.56 -8.47
N CYS A 246 11.77 13.63 -7.83
CA CYS A 246 10.69 12.85 -8.46
C CYS A 246 9.52 13.70 -9.00
N GLY A 247 9.31 14.90 -8.42
CA GLY A 247 8.26 15.83 -8.86
C GLY A 247 8.69 16.77 -9.98
N ALA A 248 9.99 16.94 -10.19
CA ALA A 248 10.53 17.68 -11.32
C ALA A 248 10.62 16.70 -12.49
N ALA A 249 9.68 16.78 -13.44
CA ALA A 249 9.84 16.07 -14.69
C ALA A 249 11.23 16.41 -15.27
N PRO A 250 12.01 15.42 -15.75
CA PRO A 250 13.08 15.74 -16.67
C PRO A 250 12.37 16.30 -17.91
N GLU A 251 12.29 17.62 -17.99
CA GLU A 251 11.99 18.30 -19.24
C GLU A 251 12.99 17.72 -20.22
N ALA A 252 12.49 16.94 -21.18
CA ALA A 252 13.30 16.33 -22.21
C ALA A 252 13.99 17.47 -22.93
N ARG A 253 15.22 17.78 -22.53
CA ARG A 253 16.05 18.75 -23.22
C ARG A 253 16.18 18.19 -24.63
N PRO A 254 15.58 18.83 -25.65
CA PRO A 254 15.66 18.31 -26.99
C PRO A 254 17.15 18.20 -27.37
N PRO A 255 17.57 17.13 -28.06
CA PRO A 255 18.93 17.04 -28.54
C PRO A 255 19.25 18.32 -29.32
N ARG A 256 20.33 18.99 -28.91
CA ARG A 256 20.87 20.14 -29.67
C ARG A 256 21.02 19.65 -31.13
N PRO A 257 20.39 20.30 -32.12
CA PRO A 257 20.56 19.88 -33.50
C PRO A 257 22.05 19.94 -33.83
N ALA A 258 22.61 18.79 -34.22
CA ALA A 258 23.95 18.70 -34.74
C ALA A 258 23.97 19.44 -36.08
N GLY A 259 24.43 20.70 -36.09
CA GLY A 259 24.67 21.44 -37.33
C GLY A 259 24.06 22.83 -37.40
N ALA A 260 24.16 23.66 -36.37
CA ALA A 260 24.13 25.11 -36.60
C ALA A 260 25.55 25.55 -37.00
N PRO A 261 25.80 25.98 -38.25
CA PRO A 261 27.09 26.57 -38.62
C PRO A 261 27.29 27.89 -37.88
N ASP A 262 28.50 28.10 -37.37
CA ASP A 262 28.94 29.40 -36.86
C ASP A 262 28.86 30.43 -38.01
N ASN A 263 28.13 31.52 -37.77
CA ASN A 263 28.06 32.69 -38.64
C ASN A 263 28.43 33.92 -37.82
#